data_AF-A0A1Y4RIF4-F1
#
_entry.id   AF-A0A1Y4RIF4-F1
#
_cell.length_a   1.000
_cell.length_b   1.000
_cell.length_c   1.000
_cell.angle_alpha   90.00
_cell.angle_beta   90.00
_cell.angle_gamma   90.00
#
_symmetry.space_group_name_H-M   'P 1'
#
loop_
_entity.id
_entity.type
_entity.pdbx_description
1 polymer ?
#
loop_
_entity_poly.entity_id
_entity_poly.type
_entity_poly.pdbx_seq_one_letter_code
_entity_poly.pdbx_strand_id
1 'polypeptide(L)'
;MDRRQNAIAHFEGLIRDTDQVLPHCSEDLRAELLEQRGYYELALEALRPAPSDEPLTREQLMQVRPERPILVRVRCLDEETGEPDPEDEEFEIWDGQCFANADTYDTLEHYGKKFLAYPYEPACVGAQLTGTQEALLRIAREPRKFEKPE
;
A
#
# COMPACT_ATOMS: atom_id res chain seq x y z
N MET A 1 -12.10 23.04 7.60
CA MET A 1 -11.96 21.72 6.95
C MET A 1 -11.48 21.97 5.54
N ASP A 2 -10.47 21.22 5.11
CA ASP A 2 -9.93 21.30 3.75
C ASP A 2 -10.95 20.73 2.74
N ARG A 3 -11.22 21.46 1.65
CA ARG A 3 -12.16 21.04 0.60
C ARG A 3 -11.74 19.72 -0.04
N ARG A 4 -10.44 19.50 -0.17
CA ARG A 4 -9.86 18.26 -0.70
C ARG A 4 -10.18 17.07 0.21
N GLN A 5 -9.98 17.24 1.51
CA GLN A 5 -10.25 16.19 2.49
C GLN A 5 -11.74 15.85 2.62
N ASN A 6 -12.61 16.87 2.47
CA ASN A 6 -14.05 16.64 2.37
C ASN A 6 -14.44 15.87 1.11
N ALA A 7 -13.80 16.15 -0.03
CA ALA A 7 -14.04 15.42 -1.28
C ALA A 7 -13.58 13.96 -1.19
N ILE A 8 -12.40 13.71 -0.58
CA ILE A 8 -11.92 12.35 -0.30
C ILE A 8 -12.94 11.58 0.55
N ALA A 9 -13.34 12.15 1.69
CA ALA A 9 -14.30 11.51 2.58
C ALA A 9 -15.66 11.23 1.90
N HIS A 10 -16.07 12.10 0.97
CA HIS A 10 -17.29 11.91 0.19
C HIS A 10 -17.19 10.70 -0.75
N PHE A 11 -16.13 10.60 -1.55
CA PHE A 11 -15.94 9.47 -2.48
C PHE A 11 -15.72 8.14 -1.73
N GLU A 12 -15.02 8.15 -0.59
CA GLU A 12 -14.90 6.98 0.28
C GLU A 12 -16.26 6.51 0.83
N GLY A 13 -17.15 7.46 1.12
CA GLY A 13 -18.54 7.18 1.50
C GLY A 13 -19.33 6.53 0.36
N LEU A 14 -19.26 7.10 -0.85
CA LEU A 14 -19.95 6.58 -2.02
C LEU A 14 -19.53 5.15 -2.36
N ILE A 15 -18.23 4.84 -2.29
CA ILE A 15 -17.72 3.47 -2.52
C ILE A 15 -18.28 2.52 -1.47
N ARG A 16 -18.24 2.91 -0.19
CA ARG A 16 -18.77 2.09 0.91
C ARG A 16 -20.26 1.81 0.75
N ASP A 17 -21.04 2.83 0.43
CA ASP A 17 -22.49 2.71 0.25
C ASP A 17 -22.80 1.84 -0.97
N THR A 18 -22.05 2.00 -2.06
CA THR A 18 -22.14 1.13 -3.24
C THR A 18 -21.85 -0.33 -2.90
N ASP A 19 -20.75 -0.60 -2.19
CA ASP A 19 -20.35 -1.95 -1.79
C ASP A 19 -21.41 -2.66 -0.93
N GLN A 20 -22.16 -1.91 -0.12
CA GLN A 20 -23.24 -2.46 0.71
C GLN A 20 -24.49 -2.82 -0.11
N VAL A 21 -24.77 -2.11 -1.20
CA VAL A 21 -25.97 -2.36 -2.01
C VAL A 21 -25.75 -3.36 -3.15
N LEU A 22 -24.51 -3.49 -3.65
CA LEU A 22 -24.16 -4.40 -4.74
C LEU A 22 -24.71 -5.84 -4.58
N PRO A 23 -24.68 -6.49 -3.40
CA PRO A 23 -25.21 -7.84 -3.23
C PRO A 23 -26.73 -7.97 -3.39
N HIS A 24 -27.46 -6.85 -3.36
CA HIS A 24 -28.92 -6.80 -3.40
C HIS A 24 -29.46 -6.34 -4.76
N CYS A 25 -28.58 -5.97 -5.69
CA CYS A 25 -28.94 -5.50 -7.03
C CYS A 25 -29.17 -6.65 -8.02
N SER A 26 -29.96 -6.40 -9.06
CA SER A 26 -29.98 -7.24 -10.26
C SER A 26 -28.61 -7.22 -10.94
N GLU A 27 -28.33 -8.21 -11.80
CA GLU A 27 -27.05 -8.27 -12.51
C GLU A 27 -26.78 -7.02 -13.35
N ASP A 28 -27.79 -6.52 -14.08
CA ASP A 28 -27.66 -5.31 -14.91
C ASP A 28 -27.32 -4.08 -14.07
N LEU A 29 -28.04 -3.85 -12.97
CA LEU A 29 -27.79 -2.72 -12.07
C LEU A 29 -26.44 -2.87 -11.34
N ARG A 30 -26.04 -4.09 -11.01
CA ARG A 30 -24.75 -4.37 -10.40
C ARG A 30 -23.61 -4.01 -11.34
N ALA A 31 -23.74 -4.29 -12.64
CA ALA A 31 -22.73 -3.93 -13.63
C ALA A 31 -22.56 -2.40 -13.74
N GLU A 32 -23.68 -1.66 -13.82
CA GLU A 32 -23.65 -0.19 -13.85
C GLU A 32 -23.03 0.41 -12.57
N LEU A 33 -23.39 -0.12 -11.40
CA LEU A 33 -22.85 0.36 -10.13
C LEU A 33 -21.35 0.05 -9.98
N LEU A 34 -20.87 -1.08 -10.52
CA LEU A 34 -19.44 -1.39 -10.55
C LEU A 34 -18.67 -0.42 -11.46
N GLU A 35 -19.23 -0.04 -12.61
CA GLU A 35 -18.63 0.97 -13.49
C GLU A 35 -18.56 2.34 -12.80
N GLN A 36 -19.67 2.77 -12.15
CA GLN A 36 -19.70 4.03 -11.40
C GLN A 36 -18.72 4.05 -10.22
N ARG A 37 -18.63 2.93 -9.50
CA ARG A 37 -17.66 2.74 -8.42
C ARG A 37 -16.23 2.99 -8.91
N GLY A 38 -15.89 2.52 -10.11
CA GLY A 38 -14.59 2.79 -10.74
C GLY A 38 -14.30 4.28 -10.94
N TYR A 39 -15.29 5.09 -11.31
CA TYR A 39 -15.10 6.55 -11.41
C TYR A 39 -14.84 7.23 -10.06
N TYR A 40 -15.43 6.73 -8.96
CA TYR A 40 -15.15 7.24 -7.62
C TYR A 40 -13.71 6.93 -7.21
N GLU A 41 -13.19 5.77 -7.59
CA GLU A 41 -11.80 5.37 -7.35
C GLU A 41 -10.82 6.29 -8.12
N LEU A 42 -11.09 6.59 -9.39
CA LEU A 42 -10.30 7.57 -10.17
C LEU A 42 -10.33 8.97 -9.55
N ALA A 43 -11.48 9.39 -9.01
CA ALA A 43 -11.58 10.68 -8.33
C ALA A 43 -10.74 10.71 -7.04
N LEU A 44 -10.72 9.60 -6.28
CA LEU A 44 -9.84 9.47 -5.11
C LEU A 44 -8.36 9.48 -5.50
N GLU A 45 -8.00 8.87 -6.63
CA GLU A 45 -6.62 8.91 -7.16
C GLU A 45 -6.17 10.35 -7.41
N ALA A 46 -6.96 11.12 -8.16
CA ALA A 46 -6.63 12.50 -8.48
C ALA A 46 -6.59 13.42 -7.24
N LEU A 47 -7.36 13.07 -6.20
CA LEU A 47 -7.44 13.84 -4.98
C LEU A 47 -6.43 13.42 -3.93
N ARG A 48 -5.97 12.17 -3.89
CA ARG A 48 -4.93 11.74 -2.95
C ARG A 48 -3.58 12.27 -3.41
N PRO A 49 -2.69 12.66 -2.47
CA PRO A 49 -1.37 13.12 -2.87
C PRO A 49 -0.67 11.97 -3.59
N ALA A 50 0.12 12.29 -4.62
CA ALA A 50 1.05 11.32 -5.16
C ALA A 50 1.86 10.71 -3.99
N PRO A 51 2.16 9.41 -4.02
CA PRO A 51 3.02 8.80 -3.02
C PRO A 51 4.27 9.66 -2.89
N SER A 52 4.59 10.06 -1.66
CA SER A 52 5.74 10.92 -1.42
C SER A 52 7.00 10.25 -1.94
N ASP A 53 7.82 10.99 -2.67
CA ASP A 53 9.19 10.59 -2.99
C ASP A 53 10.16 10.90 -1.84
N GLU A 54 9.63 11.31 -0.67
CA GLU A 54 10.41 11.34 0.57
C GLU A 54 10.39 9.96 1.24
N PRO A 55 11.55 9.46 1.68
CA PRO A 55 11.62 8.19 2.40
C PRO A 55 10.94 8.31 3.77
N LEU A 56 10.33 7.22 4.23
CA LEU A 56 9.76 7.10 5.58
C LEU A 56 10.85 7.30 6.62
N THR A 57 10.61 8.12 7.65
CA THR A 57 11.56 8.19 8.75
C THR A 57 11.55 6.89 9.57
N ARG A 58 12.65 6.60 10.26
CA ARG A 58 12.69 5.48 11.22
C ARG A 58 11.56 5.58 12.26
N GLU A 59 11.21 6.79 12.68
CA GLU A 59 10.11 6.99 13.63
C GLU A 59 8.76 6.59 13.02
N GLN A 60 8.48 6.95 11.77
CA GLN A 60 7.28 6.51 11.05
C GLN A 60 7.23 5.00 10.90
N LEU A 61 8.34 4.36 10.57
CA LEU A 61 8.43 2.89 10.48
C LEU A 61 8.15 2.22 11.83
N MET A 62 8.67 2.76 12.94
CA MET A 62 8.44 2.22 14.28
C MET A 62 6.99 2.37 14.78
N GLN A 63 6.16 3.19 14.12
CA GLN A 63 4.74 3.30 14.45
C GLN A 63 3.90 2.16 13.87
N VAL A 64 4.42 1.45 12.87
CA VAL A 64 3.77 0.30 12.25
C VAL A 64 3.77 -0.89 13.21
N ARG A 65 2.67 -1.64 13.19
CA ARG A 65 2.43 -2.78 14.09
C ARG A 65 2.31 -4.07 13.28
N PRO A 66 2.73 -5.23 13.82
CA PRO A 66 2.62 -6.50 13.10
C PRO A 66 1.20 -6.88 12.71
N GLU A 67 0.19 -6.41 13.45
CA GLU A 67 -1.23 -6.64 13.15
C GLU A 67 -1.77 -5.75 12.02
N ARG A 68 -1.00 -4.73 11.62
CA ARG A 68 -1.31 -3.78 10.55
C ARG A 68 -0.05 -3.44 9.76
N PRO A 69 0.53 -4.42 9.06
CA PRO A 69 1.70 -4.18 8.23
C PRO A 69 1.34 -3.28 7.05
N ILE A 70 2.33 -2.60 6.53
CA ILE A 70 2.20 -1.72 5.37
C ILE A 70 3.02 -2.28 4.21
N LEU A 71 2.57 -2.01 2.99
CA LEU A 71 3.39 -2.21 1.80
C LEU A 71 4.22 -0.94 1.58
N VAL A 72 5.49 -1.11 1.24
CA VAL A 72 6.42 -0.02 0.96
C VAL A 72 7.13 -0.27 -0.36
N ARG A 73 7.57 0.82 -1.01
CA ARG A 73 8.57 0.75 -2.08
C ARG A 73 9.94 0.84 -1.42
N VAL A 74 10.84 -0.06 -1.74
CA VAL A 74 12.20 -0.06 -1.24
C VAL A 74 13.13 0.20 -2.42
N ARG A 75 14.12 1.06 -2.22
CA ARG A 75 15.20 1.30 -3.18
C ARG A 75 16.52 1.07 -2.50
N CYS A 76 17.39 0.28 -3.13
CA CYS A 76 18.76 0.13 -2.68
C CYS A 76 19.53 1.44 -2.81
N LEU A 77 20.45 1.67 -1.89
CA LEU A 77 21.40 2.77 -1.96
C LEU A 77 22.62 2.29 -2.73
N ASP A 78 23.01 3.06 -3.74
CA ASP A 78 24.25 2.84 -4.47
C ASP A 78 25.45 3.00 -3.51
N GLU A 79 26.37 2.04 -3.52
CA GLU A 79 27.49 2.01 -2.55
C GLU A 79 28.51 3.14 -2.76
N GLU A 80 28.61 3.68 -3.97
CA GLU A 80 29.58 4.73 -4.32
C GLU A 80 29.05 6.13 -4.02
N THR A 81 27.77 6.36 -4.27
CA THR A 81 27.12 7.67 -4.21
C THR A 81 26.26 7.84 -2.96
N GLY A 82 25.75 6.75 -2.38
CA GLY A 82 24.82 6.76 -1.25
C GLY A 82 23.41 7.23 -1.64
N GLU A 83 23.12 7.39 -2.93
CA GLU A 83 21.83 7.81 -3.45
C GLU A 83 20.95 6.58 -3.76
N PRO A 84 19.62 6.68 -3.63
CA PRO A 84 18.70 5.60 -3.96
C PRO A 84 18.65 5.36 -5.48
N ASP A 85 18.87 4.12 -5.91
CA ASP A 85 18.76 3.73 -7.31
C ASP A 85 17.27 3.57 -7.71
N PRO A 86 16.75 4.38 -8.67
CA PRO A 86 15.38 4.25 -9.13
C PRO A 86 15.13 3.01 -9.99
N GLU A 87 16.16 2.36 -10.54
CA GLU A 87 16.02 1.14 -11.34
C GLU A 87 15.98 -0.14 -10.47
N ASP A 88 16.41 -0.05 -9.20
CA ASP A 88 16.40 -1.14 -8.22
C ASP A 88 15.26 -0.97 -7.19
N GLU A 89 14.07 -0.63 -7.70
CA GLU A 89 12.86 -0.48 -6.88
C GLU A 89 12.16 -1.83 -6.67
N GLU A 90 12.04 -2.23 -5.41
CA GLU A 90 11.32 -3.43 -4.98
C GLU A 90 10.12 -3.09 -4.09
N PHE A 91 9.20 -4.04 -3.96
CA PHE A 91 8.03 -3.92 -3.09
C PHE A 91 8.15 -4.88 -1.92
N GLU A 92 8.13 -4.34 -0.71
CA GLU A 92 8.30 -5.12 0.51
C GLU A 92 7.19 -4.82 1.52
N ILE A 93 6.86 -5.81 2.36
CA ILE A 93 6.00 -5.61 3.50
C ILE A 93 6.85 -5.20 4.69
N TRP A 94 6.50 -4.08 5.32
CA TRP A 94 7.02 -3.72 6.63
C TRP A 94 5.96 -4.00 7.70
N ASP A 95 6.28 -4.87 8.65
CA ASP A 95 5.39 -5.27 9.74
C ASP A 95 5.76 -4.67 11.11
N GLY A 96 6.74 -3.76 11.14
CA GLY A 96 7.28 -3.21 12.37
C GLY A 96 8.51 -3.96 12.90
N GLN A 97 8.86 -5.11 12.30
CA GLN A 97 10.05 -5.89 12.68
C GLN A 97 11.00 -6.08 11.50
N CYS A 98 10.48 -6.56 10.37
CA CYS A 98 11.27 -6.79 9.17
C CYS A 98 10.61 -6.20 7.93
N PHE A 99 11.46 -5.91 6.95
CA PHE A 99 11.04 -5.77 5.58
C PHE A 99 11.11 -7.14 4.93
N ALA A 100 10.01 -7.59 4.33
CA ALA A 100 9.91 -8.91 3.73
C ALA A 100 9.40 -8.81 2.30
N ASN A 101 10.13 -9.40 1.36
CA ASN A 101 9.69 -9.67 0.00
C ASN A 101 9.55 -11.20 -0.20
N ALA A 102 9.38 -11.66 -1.44
CA ALA A 102 9.20 -13.09 -1.73
C ALA A 102 10.43 -13.97 -1.40
N ASP A 103 11.64 -13.40 -1.44
CA ASP A 103 12.91 -14.14 -1.41
C ASP A 103 13.93 -13.59 -0.39
N THR A 104 13.68 -12.44 0.23
CA THR A 104 14.59 -11.75 1.15
C THR A 104 13.89 -11.24 2.41
N TYR A 105 14.69 -11.09 3.48
CA TYR A 105 14.29 -10.48 4.73
C TYR A 105 15.35 -9.47 5.16
N ASP A 106 14.93 -8.23 5.36
CA ASP A 106 15.77 -7.15 5.84
C ASP A 106 15.23 -6.54 7.14
N THR A 107 16.08 -5.78 7.84
CA THR A 107 15.73 -5.21 9.14
C THR A 107 16.01 -3.71 9.18
N LEU A 108 15.47 -3.04 10.20
CA LEU A 108 15.70 -1.62 10.46
C LEU A 108 17.19 -1.27 10.70
N GLU A 109 18.06 -2.25 10.95
CA GLU A 109 19.51 -2.03 11.10
C GLU A 109 20.17 -1.58 9.79
N HIS A 110 19.68 -2.08 8.66
CA HIS A 110 20.16 -1.76 7.31
C HIS A 110 19.47 -0.53 6.71
N TYR A 111 18.34 -0.11 7.29
CA TYR A 111 17.58 1.06 6.85
C TYR A 111 18.40 2.36 6.91
N GLY A 112 18.49 3.06 5.77
CA GLY A 112 19.29 4.27 5.59
C GLY A 112 20.79 4.03 5.41
N LYS A 113 21.21 2.77 5.27
CA LYS A 113 22.60 2.38 4.94
C LYS A 113 22.69 1.59 3.65
N LYS A 114 21.75 0.66 3.46
CA LYS A 114 21.66 -0.20 2.26
C LYS A 114 20.45 0.11 1.40
N PHE A 115 19.39 0.62 2.02
CA PHE A 115 18.15 0.91 1.32
C PHE A 115 17.36 2.01 2.03
N LEU A 116 16.41 2.59 1.30
CA LEU A 116 15.38 3.47 1.80
C LEU A 116 14.01 2.91 1.43
N ALA A 117 13.04 3.14 2.31
CA ALA A 117 11.66 2.74 2.10
C ALA A 117 10.79 3.99 1.97
N TYR A 118 9.92 3.98 0.97
CA TYR A 118 9.02 5.05 0.61
C TYR A 118 7.59 4.60 0.88
N PRO A 119 6.71 5.53 1.28
CA PRO A 119 5.30 5.21 1.43
C PRO A 119 4.77 4.68 0.11
N TYR A 120 4.10 3.54 0.18
CA TYR A 120 3.31 3.01 -0.92
C TYR A 120 1.88 2.87 -0.46
N GLU A 121 1.04 3.79 -0.89
CA GLU A 121 -0.39 3.53 -0.91
C GLU A 121 -0.69 2.91 -2.27
N PRO A 122 -1.12 1.63 -2.34
CA PRO A 122 -1.67 1.12 -3.58
C PRO A 122 -2.83 2.04 -3.94
N ALA A 123 -2.72 2.75 -5.07
CA ALA A 123 -3.88 3.31 -5.73
C ALA A 123 -4.85 2.13 -5.96
N CYS A 124 -5.92 2.06 -5.18
CA CYS A 124 -6.72 0.84 -5.08
C CYS A 124 -7.31 0.45 -6.45
N VAL A 125 -7.25 -0.86 -6.74
CA VAL A 125 -8.06 -1.63 -7.70
C VAL A 125 -8.17 -0.98 -9.09
N GLY A 126 -7.12 -1.09 -9.89
CA GLY A 126 -7.13 -0.66 -11.29
C GLY A 126 -5.75 -0.61 -11.92
N ALA A 127 -4.73 -0.24 -11.13
CA ALA A 127 -3.38 -0.70 -11.41
C ALA A 127 -3.39 -2.22 -11.22
N GLN A 128 -3.07 -2.99 -12.27
CA GLN A 128 -2.73 -4.40 -12.07
C GLN A 128 -1.53 -4.43 -11.15
N LEU A 129 -1.79 -4.67 -9.87
CA LEU A 129 -0.76 -5.11 -8.97
C LEU A 129 -0.15 -6.36 -9.62
N THR A 130 1.18 -6.46 -9.59
CA THR A 130 1.80 -7.71 -9.99
C THR A 130 1.27 -8.82 -9.06
N GLY A 131 1.24 -10.06 -9.54
CA GLY A 131 0.79 -11.19 -8.70
C GLY A 131 1.53 -11.25 -7.36
N THR A 132 2.79 -10.79 -7.33
CA THR A 132 3.61 -10.64 -6.13
C THR A 132 3.07 -9.58 -5.17
N GLN A 133 2.68 -8.40 -5.65
CA GLN A 133 2.10 -7.35 -4.82
C GLN A 133 0.73 -7.74 -4.24
N GLU A 134 -0.12 -8.42 -5.02
CA GLU A 134 -1.39 -8.94 -4.51
C GLU A 134 -1.17 -10.01 -3.43
N ALA A 135 -0.23 -10.92 -3.65
CA ALA A 135 0.13 -11.95 -2.67
C ALA A 135 0.66 -11.34 -1.38
N LEU A 136 1.55 -10.34 -1.48
CA LEU A 136 2.11 -9.63 -0.33
C LEU A 136 1.01 -8.90 0.47
N LEU A 137 0.11 -8.17 -0.21
CA LEU A 137 -1.01 -7.51 0.47
C LEU A 137 -1.97 -8.50 1.13
N ARG A 138 -2.18 -9.68 0.54
CA ARG A 138 -2.97 -10.75 1.14
C ARG A 138 -2.31 -11.27 2.42
N ILE A 139 -1.01 -11.58 2.36
CA ILE A 139 -0.21 -12.04 3.51
C ILE A 139 -0.17 -10.97 4.62
N ALA A 140 -0.14 -9.69 4.25
CA ALA A 140 -0.19 -8.56 5.17
C ALA A 140 -1.55 -8.42 5.88
N ARG A 141 -2.65 -8.78 5.21
CA ARG A 141 -4.03 -8.65 5.74
C ARG A 141 -4.51 -9.87 6.52
N GLU A 142 -3.84 -11.01 6.37
CA GLU A 142 -4.12 -12.22 7.15
C GLU A 142 -3.37 -12.18 8.49
N PRO A 143 -4.02 -12.50 9.63
CA PRO A 143 -3.33 -12.58 10.91
C PRO A 143 -2.30 -13.71 10.87
N ARG A 144 -1.02 -13.34 10.84
CA ARG A 144 0.09 -14.30 10.79
C ARG A 144 0.15 -15.07 12.10
N LYS A 145 -0.09 -16.39 12.06
CA LYS A 145 0.36 -17.31 13.11
C LYS A 145 1.83 -17.61 12.84
N PHE A 146 2.73 -16.80 13.40
CA PHE A 146 4.12 -17.18 13.43
C PHE A 146 4.27 -18.32 14.45
N GLU A 147 4.39 -19.55 13.97
CA GLU A 147 5.04 -20.58 14.77
C GLU A 147 6.51 -20.16 14.91
N LYS A 148 6.93 -19.92 16.14
CA LYS A 148 8.35 -19.70 16.43
C LYS A 148 9.12 -20.93 15.92
N PRO A 149 10.21 -20.77 15.16
CA PRO A 149 11.11 -21.87 14.93
C PRO A 149 11.68 -22.30 16.30
N GLU A 150 11.60 -23.61 16.57
CA GLU A 150 12.14 -24.26 17.77
C GLU A 150 13.68 -24.16 17.84
#